data_AF-A0A6T0UB13-F1
#
_entry.id   AF-A0A6T0UB13-F1
#
_cell.length_a   1.000
_cell.length_b   1.000
_cell.length_c   1.000
_cell.angle_alpha   90.00
_cell.angle_beta   90.00
_cell.angle_gamma   90.00
#
_symmetry.space_group_name_H-M   'P 1'
#
loop_
_entity.id
_entity.type
_entity.pdbx_description
1 polymer ?
#
loop_
_entity_poly.entity_id
_entity_poly.type
_entity_poly.pdbx_seq_one_letter_code
_entity_poly.pdbx_strand_id
1 'polypeptide(L)'
;MRVAHCWFSSGHIRRAGTAAGPVACGLTAFSSSRPAPAAGCEAHAAAAALHGGAQGRAGDSPRGGGGGGASASSAPRVTGSELAARIVDRAFGCACESVVRTDPGPYQKTAHEYGCQGPDAWHPAFYGCWDWHSAVHSHFLIVRCLRCHTVDETERAAALSVLRRHLSKLNMAMEVASLRREKPGWECPYGLAWVLRLAQELQGWDAELSATVEPLERAAVATLAAWLEQAAAAPDRGGGHGSAAFAARLVLQHARARPDGVPEAVVQTCAKALAGLAPARACAQGHPFLSPLLVEAQLHMAAGGDSGWEWLRRLELGELLGLEPVRGDPHDIRTCHALGLNFSRAEGLAELATAWPDPTAAAMLLDKARAHLAASAPYLRSGGWMGDHWIGTFALLALEACLRAEAALQAW
;
A
#
# COMPACT_ATOMS: atom_id res chain seq x y z
N MET A 1 -35.56 -36.06 18.80
CA MET A 1 -34.73 -36.92 17.93
C MET A 1 -33.28 -36.49 18.15
N ARG A 2 -32.36 -37.37 18.60
CA ARG A 2 -31.39 -38.15 17.78
C ARG A 2 -30.55 -37.25 16.85
N VAL A 3 -29.22 -37.35 16.69
CA VAL A 3 -28.11 -38.22 17.20
C VAL A 3 -26.80 -37.48 16.77
N ALA A 4 -25.60 -37.53 17.40
CA ALA A 4 -24.99 -38.36 18.45
C ALA A 4 -23.94 -37.57 19.27
N HIS A 5 -23.22 -38.23 20.19
CA HIS A 5 -21.85 -37.90 20.60
C HIS A 5 -20.90 -39.03 20.16
N CYS A 6 -19.65 -38.72 19.82
CA CYS A 6 -18.56 -39.70 19.75
C CYS A 6 -17.37 -39.23 20.59
N TRP A 7 -16.95 -40.08 21.53
CA TRP A 7 -15.67 -39.99 22.23
C TRP A 7 -14.53 -40.51 21.36
N PHE A 8 -13.30 -40.05 21.60
CA PHE A 8 -12.12 -40.90 21.42
C PHE A 8 -11.13 -40.74 22.57
N SER A 9 -10.41 -41.81 22.88
CA SER A 9 -9.75 -42.07 24.16
C SER A 9 -8.27 -41.67 24.19
N SER A 10 -7.77 -41.40 25.40
CA SER A 10 -6.36 -41.21 25.73
C SER A 10 -5.51 -42.47 25.49
N GLY A 11 -4.23 -42.31 25.10
CA GLY A 11 -3.33 -43.43 24.78
C GLY A 11 -1.83 -43.15 24.99
N HIS A 12 -1.38 -43.28 26.24
CA HIS A 12 -0.04 -43.58 26.75
C HIS A 12 1.29 -43.01 26.18
N ILE A 13 2.04 -42.46 27.12
CA ILE A 13 3.49 -42.17 27.14
C ILE A 13 4.35 -43.43 26.92
N ARG A 14 5.48 -43.28 26.19
CA ARG A 14 6.75 -43.98 26.50
C ARG A 14 7.95 -43.04 26.31
N ARG A 15 8.87 -43.04 27.28
CA ARG A 15 10.24 -42.49 27.20
C ARG A 15 11.25 -43.64 27.12
N ALA A 16 12.33 -43.48 26.36
CA ALA A 16 13.72 -43.84 26.72
C ALA A 16 14.63 -43.77 25.47
N GLY A 17 15.88 -43.31 25.62
CA GLY A 17 16.88 -43.33 24.53
C GLY A 17 17.91 -42.21 24.61
N THR A 18 18.95 -42.38 25.41
CA THR A 18 20.10 -41.46 25.54
C THR A 18 21.35 -42.03 24.84
N ALA A 19 22.16 -41.20 24.16
CA ALA A 19 23.62 -41.10 24.35
C ALA A 19 24.39 -40.28 23.27
N ALA A 20 25.41 -39.55 23.74
CA ALA A 20 26.68 -39.17 23.09
C ALA A 20 26.72 -38.27 21.81
N GLY A 21 27.50 -37.18 21.90
CA GLY A 21 28.05 -36.41 20.77
C GLY A 21 29.52 -36.79 20.48
N PRO A 22 30.46 -35.87 20.18
CA PRO A 22 30.35 -34.42 19.92
C PRO A 22 30.77 -34.03 18.47
N VAL A 23 30.58 -32.76 18.09
CA VAL A 23 31.17 -32.17 16.86
C VAL A 23 32.08 -31.00 17.23
N ALA A 24 33.23 -30.90 16.55
CA ALA A 24 34.38 -30.11 16.97
C ALA A 24 34.28 -28.60 16.66
N CYS A 25 35.01 -27.80 17.45
CA CYS A 25 35.30 -26.40 17.16
C CYS A 25 36.13 -26.26 15.86
N GLY A 26 35.75 -25.31 15.01
CA GLY A 26 36.53 -24.85 13.86
C GLY A 26 36.48 -23.33 13.75
N LEU A 27 37.42 -22.65 14.43
CA LEU A 27 37.62 -21.20 14.30
C LEU A 27 38.56 -20.92 13.11
N THR A 28 38.08 -20.23 12.08
CA THR A 28 38.97 -19.56 11.10
C THR A 28 38.41 -18.21 10.64
N ALA A 29 39.12 -17.16 11.10
CA ALA A 29 39.46 -15.91 10.42
C ALA A 29 38.40 -15.15 9.58
N PHE A 30 38.18 -13.90 10.01
CA PHE A 30 37.67 -12.79 9.22
C PHE A 30 38.36 -12.64 7.85
N SER A 31 37.59 -12.28 6.83
CA SER A 31 38.04 -11.47 5.70
C SER A 31 37.04 -10.34 5.47
N SER A 32 37.50 -9.10 5.48
CA SER A 32 36.67 -7.91 5.41
C SER A 32 36.40 -7.50 3.96
N SER A 33 35.18 -7.69 3.46
CA SER A 33 34.65 -7.02 2.27
C SER A 33 33.64 -5.94 2.68
N ARG A 34 33.80 -4.73 2.11
CA ARG A 34 32.96 -3.56 2.42
C ARG A 34 31.50 -3.81 2.00
N PRO A 35 30.50 -3.34 2.77
CA PRO A 35 29.12 -3.30 2.28
C PRO A 35 29.00 -2.28 1.15
N ALA A 36 28.24 -2.61 0.12
CA ALA A 36 27.80 -1.67 -0.91
C ALA A 36 26.82 -0.64 -0.31
N PRO A 37 26.74 0.59 -0.84
CA PRO A 37 25.79 1.59 -0.35
C PRO A 37 24.35 1.15 -0.63
N ALA A 38 23.46 1.41 0.33
CA ALA A 38 22.03 1.24 0.13
C ALA A 38 21.52 2.24 -0.93
N ALA A 39 20.71 1.76 -1.87
CA ALA A 39 20.07 2.61 -2.88
C ALA A 39 18.99 3.49 -2.23
N GLY A 40 19.39 4.69 -1.80
CA GLY A 40 18.49 5.74 -1.33
C GLY A 40 17.75 6.44 -2.47
N CYS A 41 16.72 7.23 -2.14
CA CYS A 41 15.90 7.95 -3.12
C CYS A 41 16.68 9.06 -3.87
N GLU A 42 17.22 8.77 -5.05
CA GLU A 42 17.83 9.80 -5.93
C GLU A 42 16.83 10.52 -6.87
N ALA A 43 15.53 10.24 -6.76
CA ALA A 43 14.52 10.76 -7.70
C ALA A 43 14.04 12.21 -7.47
N HIS A 44 14.56 12.95 -6.47
CA HIS A 44 13.99 14.24 -6.03
C HIS A 44 14.84 15.49 -6.29
N ALA A 45 15.98 15.39 -7.00
CA ALA A 45 16.82 16.56 -7.32
C ALA A 45 16.28 17.46 -8.45
N ALA A 46 15.38 16.97 -9.30
CA ALA A 46 14.98 17.65 -10.55
C ALA A 46 13.97 18.80 -10.37
N ALA A 47 13.24 18.87 -9.26
CA ALA A 47 12.12 19.81 -9.10
C ALA A 47 12.51 21.23 -8.63
N ALA A 48 13.75 21.45 -8.17
CA ALA A 48 14.15 22.67 -7.46
C ALA A 48 14.71 23.81 -8.35
N ALA A 49 14.83 23.62 -9.67
CA ALA A 49 15.67 24.45 -10.53
C ALA A 49 14.94 25.46 -11.45
N LEU A 50 13.66 25.80 -11.19
CA LEU A 50 12.82 26.61 -12.10
C LEU A 50 12.27 27.93 -11.53
N HIS A 51 12.98 28.59 -10.60
CA HIS A 51 12.66 29.96 -10.18
C HIS A 51 13.86 30.91 -10.33
N GLY A 52 13.90 31.63 -11.46
CA GLY A 52 14.99 32.55 -11.79
C GLY A 52 14.64 33.58 -12.87
N GLY A 53 14.02 34.69 -12.47
CA GLY A 53 14.14 35.98 -13.15
C GLY A 53 13.13 36.34 -14.26
N ALA A 54 12.22 37.26 -13.93
CA ALA A 54 11.66 38.21 -14.90
C ALA A 54 11.35 39.54 -14.19
N GLN A 55 12.23 40.54 -14.33
CA GLN A 55 11.97 41.90 -13.84
C GLN A 55 10.99 42.61 -14.77
N GLY A 56 10.00 43.29 -14.21
CA GLY A 56 8.97 43.98 -14.99
C GLY A 56 9.45 45.26 -15.66
N ARG A 57 8.83 45.60 -16.79
CA ARG A 57 8.71 46.98 -17.31
C ARG A 57 7.29 47.23 -17.78
N ALA A 58 6.76 48.40 -17.43
CA ALA A 58 5.45 48.87 -17.86
C ALA A 58 5.50 49.46 -19.28
N GLY A 59 4.36 49.48 -19.96
CA GLY A 59 4.19 50.06 -21.29
C GLY A 59 2.73 50.08 -21.76
N ASP A 60 2.10 51.23 -21.58
CA ASP A 60 0.92 51.81 -22.23
C ASP A 60 -0.12 50.99 -23.02
N SER A 61 -1.39 51.30 -22.72
CA SER A 61 -2.58 51.19 -23.59
C SER A 61 -2.71 52.46 -24.49
N PRO A 62 -3.66 52.63 -25.45
CA PRO A 62 -4.97 51.95 -25.52
C PRO A 62 -5.66 51.77 -26.92
N ARG A 63 -6.91 51.29 -26.85
CA ARG A 63 -8.04 51.41 -27.82
C ARG A 63 -8.12 50.47 -29.04
N GLY A 64 -9.24 49.75 -29.09
CA GLY A 64 -9.80 49.00 -30.21
C GLY A 64 -10.96 48.15 -29.68
N GLY A 65 -12.14 48.15 -30.30
CA GLY A 65 -13.36 47.62 -29.66
C GLY A 65 -14.24 46.74 -30.54
N GLY A 66 -15.32 46.24 -29.94
CA GLY A 66 -16.43 45.57 -30.62
C GLY A 66 -16.35 44.04 -30.69
N GLY A 67 -17.50 43.39 -30.49
CA GLY A 67 -17.67 41.95 -30.73
C GLY A 67 -18.13 41.16 -29.50
N GLY A 68 -19.44 40.92 -29.39
CA GLY A 68 -19.97 40.02 -28.37
C GLY A 68 -19.68 38.56 -28.70
N GLY A 69 -19.17 37.81 -27.73
CA GLY A 69 -19.04 36.37 -27.77
C GLY A 69 -19.18 35.83 -26.35
N ALA A 70 -20.17 34.95 -26.13
CA ALA A 70 -20.33 34.32 -24.83
C ALA A 70 -19.14 33.40 -24.58
N SER A 71 -18.21 33.84 -23.72
CA SER A 71 -17.06 33.04 -23.30
C SER A 71 -17.59 31.82 -22.54
N ALA A 72 -17.57 30.67 -23.20
CA ALA A 72 -17.68 29.39 -22.52
C ALA A 72 -16.49 29.30 -21.56
N SER A 73 -16.77 29.35 -20.26
CA SER A 73 -15.76 29.25 -19.21
C SER A 73 -14.97 27.96 -19.37
N SER A 74 -13.79 28.03 -20.00
CA SER A 74 -12.85 26.92 -20.02
C SER A 74 -12.31 26.79 -18.62
N ALA A 75 -12.87 25.84 -17.86
CA ALA A 75 -12.33 25.43 -16.57
C ALA A 75 -10.81 25.25 -16.72
N PRO A 76 -10.00 25.82 -15.80
CA PRO A 76 -8.55 25.83 -15.97
C PRO A 76 -8.04 24.42 -16.17
N ARG A 77 -7.29 24.21 -17.27
CA ARG A 77 -6.61 22.93 -17.51
C ARG A 77 -5.55 22.75 -16.44
N VAL A 78 -5.94 22.01 -15.41
CA VAL A 78 -5.05 21.47 -14.39
C VAL A 78 -3.80 20.90 -15.05
N THR A 79 -2.64 21.43 -14.67
CA THR A 79 -1.36 20.86 -15.07
C THR A 79 -1.08 19.55 -14.29
N GLY A 80 -0.24 18.66 -14.82
CA GLY A 80 0.11 17.41 -14.13
C GLY A 80 0.69 17.65 -12.71
N SER A 81 1.50 18.71 -12.57
CA SER A 81 2.07 19.15 -11.29
C SER A 81 1.00 19.60 -10.28
N GLU A 82 0.02 20.41 -10.71
CA GLU A 82 -1.09 20.82 -9.84
C GLU A 82 -1.99 19.65 -9.41
N LEU A 83 -2.21 18.66 -10.29
CA LEU A 83 -2.96 17.46 -9.94
C LEU A 83 -2.20 16.65 -8.89
N ALA A 84 -0.89 16.46 -9.08
CA ALA A 84 -0.01 15.77 -8.14
C ALA A 84 -0.06 16.42 -6.76
N ALA A 85 0.17 17.73 -6.67
CA ALA A 85 0.15 18.48 -5.42
C ALA A 85 -1.19 18.33 -4.67
N ARG A 86 -2.33 18.42 -5.38
CA ARG A 86 -3.66 18.26 -4.76
C ARG A 86 -3.98 16.83 -4.35
N ILE A 87 -3.44 15.81 -5.02
CA ILE A 87 -3.58 14.41 -4.59
C ILE A 87 -2.81 14.19 -3.29
N VAL A 88 -1.57 14.70 -3.18
CA VAL A 88 -0.75 14.60 -1.96
C VAL A 88 -1.44 15.30 -0.79
N ASP A 89 -1.82 16.57 -0.96
CA ASP A 89 -2.55 17.38 0.05
C ASP A 89 -3.80 16.66 0.57
N ARG A 90 -4.68 16.24 -0.35
CA ARG A 90 -5.95 15.60 0.03
C ARG A 90 -5.75 14.22 0.66
N ALA A 91 -4.82 13.42 0.16
CA ALA A 91 -4.51 12.11 0.73
C ALA A 91 -3.92 12.24 2.14
N PHE A 92 -3.00 13.18 2.34
CA PHE A 92 -2.43 13.48 3.65
C PHE A 92 -3.50 13.98 4.64
N GLY A 93 -4.33 14.95 4.21
CA GLY A 93 -5.45 15.46 5.01
C GLY A 93 -6.44 14.36 5.41
N CYS A 94 -6.84 13.49 4.47
CA CYS A 94 -7.69 12.33 4.76
C CYS A 94 -7.09 11.42 5.85
N ALA A 95 -5.81 11.10 5.75
CA ALA A 95 -5.13 10.22 6.70
C ALA A 95 -5.07 10.84 8.10
N CYS A 96 -4.63 12.10 8.20
CA CYS A 96 -4.54 12.87 9.43
C CYS A 96 -5.91 13.04 10.11
N GLU A 97 -6.96 13.35 9.34
CA GLU A 97 -8.34 13.44 9.86
C GLU A 97 -8.90 12.09 10.31
N SER A 98 -8.54 11.00 9.63
CA SER A 98 -9.12 9.69 9.92
C SER A 98 -8.55 9.08 11.20
N VAL A 99 -7.23 9.06 11.38
CA VAL A 99 -6.60 8.37 12.52
C VAL A 99 -6.94 8.99 13.88
N VAL A 100 -7.46 10.22 13.93
CA VAL A 100 -7.81 10.91 15.20
C VAL A 100 -9.31 10.84 15.55
N ARG A 101 -10.17 10.25 14.71
CA ARG A 101 -11.61 10.12 14.99
C ARG A 101 -11.87 9.16 16.14
N THR A 102 -12.80 9.53 17.02
CA THR A 102 -13.21 8.73 18.19
C THR A 102 -14.57 8.05 18.02
N ASP A 103 -15.25 8.26 16.90
CA ASP A 103 -16.51 7.61 16.51
C ASP A 103 -16.38 6.94 15.12
N PRO A 104 -15.83 5.70 15.05
CA PRO A 104 -15.66 5.00 13.77
C PRO A 104 -16.26 3.59 13.79
N GLY A 105 -17.52 3.47 13.36
CA GLY A 105 -18.03 2.25 12.74
C GLY A 105 -18.04 0.96 13.59
N PRO A 106 -17.93 -0.22 12.95
CA PRO A 106 -18.19 -1.50 13.60
C PRO A 106 -17.13 -1.89 14.65
N TYR A 107 -15.92 -1.34 14.61
CA TYR A 107 -14.90 -1.63 15.63
C TYR A 107 -15.27 -1.09 17.02
N GLN A 108 -16.13 -0.07 17.13
CA GLN A 108 -16.71 0.35 18.40
C GLN A 108 -17.60 -0.76 19.00
N LYS A 109 -18.33 -1.52 18.16
CA LYS A 109 -19.13 -2.65 18.59
C LYS A 109 -18.26 -3.82 19.07
N THR A 110 -17.21 -4.17 18.32
CA THR A 110 -16.30 -5.26 18.71
C THR A 110 -15.50 -4.92 19.97
N ALA A 111 -15.12 -3.67 20.17
CA ALA A 111 -14.51 -3.22 21.43
C ALA A 111 -15.44 -3.46 22.65
N HIS A 112 -16.74 -3.18 22.51
CA HIS A 112 -17.72 -3.50 23.56
C HIS A 112 -17.88 -5.02 23.80
N GLU A 113 -17.77 -5.85 22.76
CA GLU A 113 -17.79 -7.32 22.89
C GLU A 113 -16.61 -7.86 23.73
N TYR A 114 -15.47 -7.15 23.74
CA TYR A 114 -14.33 -7.41 24.62
C TYR A 114 -14.36 -6.65 25.96
N GLY A 115 -15.41 -5.88 26.25
CA GLY A 115 -15.57 -5.12 27.49
C GLY A 115 -14.75 -3.83 27.58
N CYS A 116 -14.20 -3.35 26.46
CA CYS A 116 -13.50 -2.07 26.37
C CYS A 116 -14.52 -0.91 26.27
N GLN A 117 -14.13 0.29 26.72
CA GLN A 117 -15.00 1.49 26.70
C GLN A 117 -15.07 2.18 25.32
N GLY A 118 -14.21 1.78 24.39
CA GLY A 118 -14.09 2.34 23.04
C GLY A 118 -13.02 1.58 22.23
N PRO A 119 -12.93 1.81 20.90
CA PRO A 119 -11.94 1.15 20.05
C PRO A 119 -10.51 1.55 20.40
N ASP A 120 -10.30 2.77 20.88
CA ASP A 120 -9.03 3.29 21.42
C ASP A 120 -8.58 2.57 22.71
N ALA A 121 -9.49 1.98 23.48
CA ALA A 121 -9.16 1.15 24.62
C ALA A 121 -8.81 -0.31 24.25
N TRP A 122 -8.96 -0.71 22.98
CA TRP A 122 -8.65 -2.07 22.49
C TRP A 122 -7.49 -2.07 21.48
N HIS A 123 -7.53 -1.17 20.49
CA HIS A 123 -6.50 -0.91 19.48
C HIS A 123 -6.02 0.56 19.58
N PRO A 124 -5.25 0.91 20.63
CA PRO A 124 -4.88 2.29 20.95
C PRO A 124 -3.93 2.95 19.94
N ALA A 125 -3.30 2.20 19.03
CA ALA A 125 -2.50 2.75 17.95
C ALA A 125 -3.30 2.92 16.66
N PHE A 126 -4.23 2.01 16.38
CA PHE A 126 -4.89 1.90 15.07
C PHE A 126 -6.40 1.95 15.22
N TYR A 127 -6.90 3.16 15.49
CA TYR A 127 -8.31 3.51 15.54
C TYR A 127 -8.62 4.68 14.58
N GLY A 128 -9.90 5.08 14.50
CA GLY A 128 -10.36 6.26 13.75
C GLY A 128 -10.84 5.99 12.31
N CYS A 129 -10.37 4.89 11.70
CA CYS A 129 -10.93 4.36 10.45
C CYS A 129 -12.04 3.32 10.73
N TRP A 130 -12.85 2.99 9.72
CA TRP A 130 -13.93 1.98 9.83
C TRP A 130 -13.42 0.60 10.24
N ASP A 131 -12.17 0.29 9.87
CA ASP A 131 -11.43 -0.91 10.24
C ASP A 131 -9.98 -0.59 10.65
N TRP A 132 -9.38 -1.56 11.35
CA TRP A 132 -8.04 -1.46 11.92
C TRP A 132 -6.96 -1.28 10.85
N HIS A 133 -7.02 -2.05 9.76
CA HIS A 133 -6.00 -1.95 8.71
C HIS A 133 -6.02 -0.63 7.96
N SER A 134 -7.19 0.01 7.80
CA SER A 134 -7.26 1.35 7.23
C SER A 134 -6.60 2.38 8.14
N ALA A 135 -6.62 2.18 9.46
CA ALA A 135 -5.84 3.00 10.37
C ALA A 135 -4.33 2.72 10.20
N VAL A 136 -3.91 1.45 10.11
CA VAL A 136 -2.49 1.08 9.86
C VAL A 136 -1.96 1.73 8.57
N HIS A 137 -2.67 1.61 7.46
CA HIS A 137 -2.18 2.17 6.20
C HIS A 137 -2.40 3.69 6.07
N SER A 138 -3.31 4.29 6.85
CA SER A 138 -3.32 5.74 7.05
C SER A 138 -2.08 6.22 7.80
N HIS A 139 -1.59 5.47 8.80
CA HIS A 139 -0.30 5.80 9.43
C HIS A 139 0.87 5.69 8.43
N PHE A 140 0.89 4.65 7.59
CA PHE A 140 1.87 4.54 6.49
C PHE A 140 1.81 5.76 5.56
N LEU A 141 0.61 6.18 5.16
CA LEU A 141 0.39 7.34 4.29
C LEU A 141 0.91 8.65 4.92
N ILE A 142 0.64 8.88 6.21
CA ILE A 142 1.19 10.03 6.94
C ILE A 142 2.73 10.02 6.90
N VAL A 143 3.36 8.89 7.27
CA VAL A 143 4.82 8.74 7.24
C VAL A 143 5.38 8.96 5.83
N ARG A 144 4.74 8.38 4.81
CA ARG A 144 5.12 8.52 3.39
C ARG A 144 5.11 9.98 2.93
N CYS A 145 4.03 10.71 3.23
CA CYS A 145 3.92 12.14 2.94
C CYS A 145 5.01 12.95 3.66
N LEU A 146 5.20 12.75 4.97
CA LEU A 146 6.20 13.47 5.75
C LEU A 146 7.66 13.18 5.34
N ARG A 147 7.92 12.02 4.73
CA ARG A 147 9.24 11.59 4.25
C ARG A 147 9.54 12.03 2.81
N CYS A 148 8.56 11.93 1.90
CA CYS A 148 8.80 12.06 0.46
C CYS A 148 8.21 13.32 -0.17
N HIS A 149 7.37 14.08 0.54
CA HIS A 149 6.63 15.21 -0.01
C HIS A 149 6.74 16.47 0.88
N THR A 150 6.49 17.63 0.29
CA THR A 150 6.40 18.90 1.03
C THR A 150 5.05 18.97 1.76
N VAL A 151 5.10 19.26 3.06
CA VAL A 151 3.95 19.41 3.97
C VAL A 151 4.20 20.67 4.80
N ASP A 152 3.15 21.43 5.14
CA ASP A 152 3.28 22.61 6.01
C ASP A 152 3.90 22.23 7.37
N GLU A 153 4.70 23.12 7.96
CA GLU A 153 5.41 22.81 9.21
C GLU A 153 4.46 22.61 10.40
N THR A 154 3.33 23.33 10.43
CA THR A 154 2.28 23.17 11.45
C THR A 154 1.61 21.81 11.33
N GLU A 155 1.27 21.40 10.11
CA GLU A 155 0.65 20.11 9.82
C GLU A 155 1.64 18.95 10.06
N ARG A 156 2.91 19.12 9.69
CA ARG A 156 4.01 18.20 10.01
C ARG A 156 4.17 18.01 11.52
N ALA A 157 4.21 19.09 12.29
CA ALA A 157 4.31 19.02 13.74
C ALA A 157 3.11 18.32 14.39
N ALA A 158 1.90 18.62 13.92
CA ALA A 158 0.67 17.96 14.37
C ALA A 158 0.69 16.45 14.05
N ALA A 159 1.01 16.08 12.82
CA ALA A 159 1.09 14.68 12.38
C ALA A 159 2.16 13.89 13.16
N LEU A 160 3.36 14.46 13.38
CA LEU A 160 4.40 13.82 14.21
C LEU A 160 3.97 13.64 15.67
N SER A 161 3.19 14.57 16.23
CA SER A 161 2.61 14.43 17.57
C SER A 161 1.61 13.27 17.64
N VAL A 162 0.75 13.12 16.62
CA VAL A 162 -0.17 11.99 16.48
C VAL A 162 0.59 10.66 16.36
N LEU A 163 1.58 10.58 15.46
CA LEU A 163 2.40 9.38 15.27
C LEU A 163 3.08 8.93 16.58
N ARG A 164 3.72 9.85 17.31
CA ARG A 164 4.39 9.55 18.59
C ARG A 164 3.43 9.09 19.69
N ARG A 165 2.21 9.63 19.71
CA ARG A 165 1.15 9.22 20.65
C ARG A 165 0.63 7.82 20.31
N HIS A 166 0.29 7.57 19.05
CA HIS A 166 -0.30 6.30 18.60
C HIS A 166 0.71 5.16 18.60
N LEU A 167 1.90 5.38 18.02
CA LEU A 167 2.97 4.37 17.91
C LEU A 167 3.85 4.33 19.17
N SER A 168 3.28 4.59 20.34
CA SER A 168 4.00 4.53 21.62
C SER A 168 4.30 3.09 22.03
N LYS A 169 5.33 2.89 22.87
CA LYS A 169 5.71 1.55 23.38
C LYS A 169 4.56 0.82 24.09
N LEU A 170 3.72 1.57 24.82
CA LEU A 170 2.55 1.02 25.51
C LEU A 170 1.50 0.53 24.50
N ASN A 171 1.17 1.36 23.52
CA ASN A 171 0.17 1.04 22.52
C ASN A 171 0.62 -0.15 21.66
N MET A 172 1.88 -0.18 21.21
CA MET A 172 2.43 -1.30 20.45
C MET A 172 2.43 -2.61 21.25
N ALA A 173 2.65 -2.57 22.57
CA ALA A 173 2.48 -3.74 23.43
C ALA A 173 1.01 -4.20 23.52
N MET A 174 0.05 -3.27 23.50
CA MET A 174 -1.39 -3.58 23.47
C MET A 174 -1.82 -4.16 22.11
N GLU A 175 -1.36 -3.62 20.97
CA GLU A 175 -1.63 -4.20 19.64
C GLU A 175 -1.10 -5.65 19.54
N VAL A 176 0.14 -5.90 20.01
CA VAL A 176 0.72 -7.25 20.08
C VAL A 176 -0.06 -8.17 21.02
N ALA A 177 -0.61 -7.65 22.13
CA ALA A 177 -1.46 -8.43 23.02
C ALA A 177 -2.84 -8.72 22.40
N SER A 178 -3.39 -7.79 21.60
CA SER A 178 -4.65 -7.97 20.88
C SER A 178 -4.52 -9.06 19.81
N LEU A 179 -3.49 -8.99 18.96
CA LEU A 179 -3.17 -10.02 17.95
C LEU A 179 -3.08 -11.45 18.51
N ARG A 180 -2.66 -11.61 19.77
CA ARG A 180 -2.54 -12.92 20.43
C ARG A 180 -3.86 -13.42 21.04
N ARG A 181 -4.83 -12.52 21.27
CA ARG A 181 -6.18 -12.85 21.75
C ARG A 181 -7.12 -13.14 20.59
N GLU A 182 -6.86 -12.52 19.45
CA GLU A 182 -7.63 -12.68 18.24
C GLU A 182 -7.53 -14.08 17.62
N LYS A 183 -8.46 -14.36 16.70
CA LYS A 183 -8.53 -15.66 16.02
C LYS A 183 -7.30 -15.86 15.11
N PRO A 184 -6.80 -17.09 14.94
CA PRO A 184 -5.73 -17.38 13.99
C PRO A 184 -6.05 -16.83 12.59
N GLY A 185 -5.15 -16.00 12.05
CA GLY A 185 -5.35 -15.34 10.76
C GLY A 185 -6.14 -14.03 10.77
N TRP A 186 -6.42 -13.44 11.94
CA TRP A 186 -6.98 -12.08 12.02
C TRP A 186 -6.09 -11.06 11.29
N GLU A 187 -6.72 -10.18 10.50
CA GLU A 187 -6.07 -9.23 9.58
C GLU A 187 -5.08 -9.85 8.56
N CYS A 188 -5.08 -11.18 8.39
CA CYS A 188 -4.35 -11.82 7.31
C CYS A 188 -5.15 -11.84 6.00
N PRO A 189 -4.50 -11.61 4.85
CA PRO A 189 -3.11 -11.17 4.72
C PRO A 189 -2.95 -9.64 4.76
N TYR A 190 -4.03 -8.89 4.53
CA TYR A 190 -4.00 -7.46 4.16
C TYR A 190 -3.47 -6.53 5.26
N GLY A 191 -4.08 -6.53 6.44
CA GLY A 191 -3.71 -5.62 7.52
C GLY A 191 -2.29 -5.86 8.03
N LEU A 192 -1.89 -7.14 8.16
CA LEU A 192 -0.51 -7.47 8.54
C LEU A 192 0.51 -7.10 7.46
N ALA A 193 0.17 -7.21 6.17
CA ALA A 193 1.05 -6.74 5.09
C ALA A 193 1.26 -5.21 5.17
N TRP A 194 0.23 -4.46 5.55
CA TRP A 194 0.33 -3.02 5.80
C TRP A 194 1.15 -2.67 7.04
N VAL A 195 1.14 -3.49 8.11
CA VAL A 195 2.08 -3.33 9.24
C VAL A 195 3.53 -3.41 8.75
N LEU A 196 3.85 -4.39 7.89
CA LEU A 196 5.21 -4.51 7.36
C LEU A 196 5.58 -3.35 6.43
N ARG A 197 4.63 -2.74 5.72
CA ARG A 197 4.85 -1.50 4.94
C ARG A 197 5.09 -0.28 5.83
N LEU A 198 4.32 -0.11 6.91
CA LEU A 198 4.56 0.94 7.91
C LEU A 198 5.96 0.81 8.54
N ALA A 199 6.36 -0.41 8.93
CA ALA A 199 7.68 -0.67 9.50
C ALA A 199 8.84 -0.40 8.51
N GLN A 200 8.65 -0.69 7.21
CA GLN A 200 9.59 -0.31 6.14
C GLN A 200 9.69 1.22 5.96
N GLU A 201 8.57 1.93 6.02
CA GLU A 201 8.53 3.38 5.76
C GLU A 201 9.19 4.19 6.89
N LEU A 202 9.04 3.72 8.14
CA LEU A 202 9.74 4.25 9.32
C LEU A 202 11.26 3.93 9.32
N GLN A 203 11.67 2.81 8.71
CA GLN A 203 13.06 2.37 8.71
C GLN A 203 13.97 3.39 8.01
N GLY A 204 15.01 3.83 8.73
CA GLY A 204 15.95 4.84 8.25
C GLY A 204 15.40 6.27 8.21
N TRP A 205 14.13 6.49 8.59
CA TRP A 205 13.51 7.81 8.67
C TRP A 205 13.34 8.28 10.13
N ASP A 206 12.72 7.46 10.98
CA ASP A 206 12.59 7.73 12.41
C ASP A 206 12.97 6.47 13.20
N ALA A 207 14.15 6.48 13.80
CA ALA A 207 14.69 5.34 14.55
C ALA A 207 13.94 5.08 15.86
N GLU A 208 13.31 6.09 16.46
CA GLU A 208 12.53 5.91 17.70
C GLU A 208 11.20 5.22 17.38
N LEU A 209 10.45 5.72 16.40
CA LEU A 209 9.20 5.13 15.94
C LEU A 209 9.42 3.74 15.31
N SER A 210 10.52 3.55 14.56
CA SER A 210 10.87 2.22 14.05
C SER A 210 11.12 1.22 15.18
N ALA A 211 11.74 1.65 16.28
CA ALA A 211 11.98 0.78 17.44
C ALA A 211 10.73 0.52 18.30
N THR A 212 9.74 1.42 18.31
CA THR A 212 8.47 1.16 18.99
C THR A 212 7.58 0.19 18.22
N VAL A 213 7.56 0.25 16.88
CA VAL A 213 6.75 -0.61 16.00
C VAL A 213 7.32 -2.03 15.84
N GLU A 214 8.64 -2.20 16.01
CA GLU A 214 9.35 -3.49 15.85
C GLU A 214 8.72 -4.73 16.55
N PRO A 215 8.15 -4.66 17.78
CA PRO A 215 7.46 -5.80 18.40
C PRO A 215 6.22 -6.25 17.63
N LEU A 216 5.50 -5.32 17.01
CA LEU A 216 4.33 -5.59 16.16
C LEU A 216 4.76 -6.11 14.78
N GLU A 217 5.81 -5.54 14.22
CA GLU A 217 6.45 -6.01 12.99
C GLU A 217 6.81 -7.50 13.09
N ARG A 218 7.51 -7.92 14.17
CA ARG A 218 7.86 -9.34 14.39
C ARG A 218 6.65 -10.27 14.52
N ALA A 219 5.56 -9.82 15.14
CA ALA A 219 4.32 -10.59 15.25
C ALA A 219 3.65 -10.76 13.88
N ALA A 220 3.65 -9.71 13.06
CA ALA A 220 3.15 -9.74 11.69
C ALA A 220 4.00 -10.66 10.79
N VAL A 221 5.34 -10.60 10.88
CA VAL A 221 6.26 -11.47 10.12
C VAL A 221 5.94 -12.94 10.30
N ALA A 222 5.88 -13.42 11.55
CA ALA A 222 5.66 -14.84 11.83
C ALA A 222 4.29 -15.33 11.31
N THR A 223 3.26 -14.49 11.45
CA THR A 223 1.89 -14.82 11.02
C THR A 223 1.76 -14.80 9.50
N LEU A 224 2.36 -13.82 8.81
CA LEU A 224 2.35 -13.72 7.35
C LEU A 224 3.15 -14.83 6.67
N ALA A 225 4.30 -15.23 7.22
CA ALA A 225 5.07 -16.35 6.67
C ALA A 225 4.23 -17.63 6.66
N ALA A 226 3.65 -18.00 7.81
CA ALA A 226 2.78 -19.16 7.93
C ALA A 226 1.51 -19.07 7.06
N TRP A 227 0.94 -17.87 6.87
CA TRP A 227 -0.20 -17.67 5.98
C TRP A 227 0.17 -17.82 4.50
N LEU A 228 1.29 -17.24 4.06
CA LEU A 228 1.75 -17.31 2.66
C LEU A 228 2.13 -18.75 2.26
N GLU A 229 2.74 -19.51 3.16
CA GLU A 229 3.01 -20.95 2.96
C GLU A 229 1.73 -21.75 2.70
N GLN A 230 0.67 -21.49 3.47
CA GLN A 230 -0.64 -22.14 3.30
C GLN A 230 -1.36 -21.65 2.04
N ALA A 231 -1.36 -20.34 1.80
CA ALA A 231 -2.01 -19.71 0.66
C ALA A 231 -1.41 -20.19 -0.67
N ALA A 232 -0.13 -20.54 -0.74
CA ALA A 232 0.50 -21.06 -1.95
C ALA A 232 -0.16 -22.35 -2.50
N ALA A 233 -0.88 -23.12 -1.67
CA ALA A 233 -1.63 -24.30 -2.13
C ALA A 233 -2.90 -23.96 -2.93
N ALA A 234 -3.53 -22.81 -2.65
CA ALA A 234 -4.74 -22.34 -3.31
C ALA A 234 -4.87 -20.81 -3.13
N PRO A 235 -4.05 -20.00 -3.84
CA PRO A 235 -3.93 -18.58 -3.54
C PRO A 235 -5.20 -17.83 -3.97
N ASP A 236 -5.70 -16.94 -3.12
CA ASP A 236 -6.79 -16.05 -3.48
C ASP A 236 -6.30 -15.01 -4.50
N ARG A 237 -6.90 -15.06 -5.68
CA ARG A 237 -6.64 -14.21 -6.86
C ARG A 237 -7.68 -13.08 -6.98
N GLY A 238 -8.54 -12.92 -5.97
CA GLY A 238 -9.56 -11.88 -5.91
C GLY A 238 -8.99 -10.47 -5.78
N GLY A 239 -9.84 -9.49 -6.07
CA GLY A 239 -9.51 -8.06 -6.00
C GLY A 239 -9.85 -7.39 -4.66
N GLY A 240 -9.80 -8.14 -3.56
CA GLY A 240 -10.14 -7.67 -2.20
C GLY A 240 -9.07 -8.02 -1.17
N HIS A 241 -9.39 -7.87 0.12
CA HIS A 241 -8.43 -8.07 1.23
C HIS A 241 -7.74 -9.45 1.25
N GLY A 242 -8.38 -10.51 0.73
CA GLY A 242 -7.77 -11.84 0.66
C GLY A 242 -6.63 -11.99 -0.36
N SER A 243 -6.46 -11.02 -1.28
CA SER A 243 -5.56 -11.09 -2.43
C SER A 243 -4.13 -11.49 -2.06
N ALA A 244 -3.76 -12.73 -2.36
CA ALA A 244 -2.44 -13.29 -2.09
C ALA A 244 -1.35 -12.53 -2.88
N ALA A 245 -1.67 -12.12 -4.11
CA ALA A 245 -0.77 -11.36 -4.97
C ALA A 245 -0.42 -9.99 -4.37
N PHE A 246 -1.42 -9.27 -3.84
CA PHE A 246 -1.23 -7.95 -3.24
C PHE A 246 -0.36 -8.02 -1.99
N ALA A 247 -0.69 -8.95 -1.09
CA ALA A 247 0.07 -9.15 0.14
C ALA A 247 1.51 -9.57 -0.15
N ALA A 248 1.72 -10.54 -1.04
CA ALA A 248 3.07 -10.96 -1.45
C ALA A 248 3.88 -9.78 -2.01
N ARG A 249 3.27 -8.89 -2.82
CA ARG A 249 3.94 -7.69 -3.37
C ARG A 249 4.38 -6.73 -2.25
N LEU A 250 3.50 -6.42 -1.30
CA LEU A 250 3.82 -5.52 -0.17
C LEU A 250 4.90 -6.10 0.76
N VAL A 251 4.89 -7.42 0.95
CA VAL A 251 5.82 -8.15 1.82
C VAL A 251 7.18 -8.38 1.15
N LEU A 252 7.27 -8.42 -0.18
CA LEU A 252 8.54 -8.70 -0.88
C LEU A 252 9.65 -7.68 -0.58
N GLN A 253 9.32 -6.40 -0.45
CA GLN A 253 10.29 -5.37 -0.04
C GLN A 253 10.72 -5.54 1.44
N HIS A 254 9.86 -6.08 2.30
CA HIS A 254 10.22 -6.46 3.67
C HIS A 254 11.26 -7.58 3.68
N ALA A 255 10.94 -8.67 2.96
CA ALA A 255 11.72 -9.89 2.89
C ALA A 255 13.17 -9.65 2.42
N ARG A 256 13.36 -8.70 1.52
CA ARG A 256 14.68 -8.30 1.00
C ARG A 256 15.44 -7.35 1.92
N ALA A 257 14.75 -6.54 2.72
CA ALA A 257 15.34 -5.50 3.56
C ALA A 257 15.62 -5.94 5.01
N ARG A 258 15.02 -7.05 5.47
CA ARG A 258 15.09 -7.54 6.86
C ARG A 258 15.60 -8.99 6.91
N PRO A 259 16.81 -9.23 7.47
CA PRO A 259 17.35 -10.59 7.63
C PRO A 259 16.43 -11.53 8.42
N ASP A 260 15.80 -11.01 9.48
CA ASP A 260 14.82 -11.72 10.32
C ASP A 260 13.35 -11.43 9.89
N GLY A 261 13.15 -11.03 8.63
CA GLY A 261 11.85 -10.70 8.06
C GLY A 261 11.06 -11.93 7.57
N VAL A 262 10.00 -11.68 6.78
CA VAL A 262 9.32 -12.79 6.09
C VAL A 262 10.30 -13.43 5.10
N PRO A 263 10.52 -14.76 5.09
CA PRO A 263 11.47 -15.37 4.19
C PRO A 263 11.12 -15.12 2.72
N GLU A 264 12.04 -14.57 1.91
CA GLU A 264 11.77 -14.29 0.50
C GLU A 264 11.37 -15.56 -0.26
N ALA A 265 11.91 -16.73 0.09
CA ALA A 265 11.53 -18.02 -0.49
C ALA A 265 10.02 -18.34 -0.38
N VAL A 266 9.36 -17.90 0.70
CA VAL A 266 7.90 -18.07 0.88
C VAL A 266 7.14 -17.15 -0.07
N VAL A 267 7.56 -15.90 -0.20
CA VAL A 267 6.98 -14.93 -1.15
C VAL A 267 7.16 -15.41 -2.60
N GLN A 268 8.34 -15.91 -2.95
CA GLN A 268 8.66 -16.49 -4.26
C GLN A 268 7.84 -17.77 -4.55
N THR A 269 7.51 -18.56 -3.52
CA THR A 269 6.64 -19.74 -3.66
C THR A 269 5.19 -19.33 -3.93
N CYS A 270 4.68 -18.31 -3.23
CA CYS A 270 3.37 -17.72 -3.52
C CYS A 270 3.31 -17.14 -4.95
N ALA A 271 4.34 -16.40 -5.38
CA ALA A 271 4.44 -15.88 -6.75
C ALA A 271 4.39 -17.01 -7.80
N LYS A 272 5.09 -18.14 -7.58
CA LYS A 272 5.03 -19.31 -8.47
C LYS A 272 3.63 -19.95 -8.53
N ALA A 273 2.91 -20.04 -7.41
CA ALA A 273 1.50 -20.50 -7.41
C ALA A 273 0.57 -19.53 -8.17
N LEU A 274 0.95 -18.26 -8.25
CA LEU A 274 0.29 -17.21 -9.01
C LEU A 274 0.76 -17.11 -10.48
N ALA A 275 1.58 -18.03 -10.99
CA ALA A 275 2.18 -17.97 -12.34
C ALA A 275 1.26 -18.34 -13.54
N GLY A 276 -0.04 -18.11 -13.41
CA GLY A 276 -1.03 -18.14 -14.51
C GLY A 276 -1.90 -16.89 -14.44
N LEU A 277 -2.37 -16.34 -15.57
CA LEU A 277 -3.05 -15.04 -15.59
C LEU A 277 -4.49 -15.13 -15.04
N ALA A 278 -4.83 -14.29 -14.06
CA ALA A 278 -6.21 -13.94 -13.77
C ALA A 278 -6.87 -13.23 -14.99
N PRO A 279 -8.03 -13.67 -15.50
CA PRO A 279 -8.69 -13.02 -16.64
C PRO A 279 -9.03 -11.55 -16.35
N ALA A 280 -8.79 -10.63 -17.29
CA ALA A 280 -9.09 -9.19 -17.12
C ALA A 280 -10.55 -8.94 -16.66
N ARG A 281 -11.51 -9.72 -17.17
CA ARG A 281 -12.93 -9.70 -16.77
C ARG A 281 -13.21 -9.99 -15.28
N ALA A 282 -12.28 -10.62 -14.55
CA ALA A 282 -12.41 -10.84 -13.11
C ALA A 282 -12.21 -9.54 -12.32
N CYS A 283 -11.52 -8.55 -12.89
CA CYS A 283 -11.18 -7.28 -12.24
C CYS A 283 -12.37 -6.30 -12.06
N ALA A 284 -13.61 -6.78 -12.16
CA ALA A 284 -14.84 -6.02 -11.92
C ALA A 284 -15.94 -6.81 -11.18
N GLN A 285 -15.70 -8.09 -10.84
CA GLN A 285 -16.70 -8.93 -10.18
C GLN A 285 -16.56 -8.87 -8.66
N GLY A 286 -17.68 -8.78 -7.93
CA GLY A 286 -17.70 -8.89 -6.46
C GLY A 286 -17.25 -7.65 -5.68
N HIS A 287 -17.33 -6.45 -6.27
CA HIS A 287 -16.88 -5.17 -5.67
C HIS A 287 -15.39 -5.14 -5.29
N PRO A 288 -14.46 -5.40 -6.24
CA PRO A 288 -13.04 -5.34 -5.95
C PRO A 288 -12.55 -3.88 -5.85
N PHE A 289 -11.55 -3.64 -5.00
CA PHE A 289 -10.77 -2.39 -4.96
C PHE A 289 -9.34 -2.58 -5.50
N LEU A 290 -8.94 -3.82 -5.77
CA LEU A 290 -7.70 -4.17 -6.46
C LEU A 290 -8.00 -4.72 -7.86
N SER A 291 -7.06 -4.61 -8.78
CA SER A 291 -7.16 -5.23 -10.11
C SER A 291 -6.33 -6.52 -10.19
N PRO A 292 -6.93 -7.72 -10.01
CA PRO A 292 -6.25 -9.02 -10.04
C PRO A 292 -5.12 -9.16 -11.06
N LEU A 293 -5.41 -8.94 -12.35
CA LEU A 293 -4.45 -9.05 -13.45
C LEU A 293 -3.21 -8.17 -13.23
N LEU A 294 -3.42 -6.93 -12.80
CA LEU A 294 -2.35 -5.95 -12.61
C LEU A 294 -1.55 -6.25 -11.35
N VAL A 295 -2.21 -6.63 -10.26
CA VAL A 295 -1.55 -6.96 -9.00
C VAL A 295 -0.70 -8.23 -9.12
N GLU A 296 -1.18 -9.25 -9.85
CA GLU A 296 -0.35 -10.41 -10.21
C GLU A 296 0.85 -9.97 -11.06
N ALA A 297 0.66 -9.11 -12.06
CA ALA A 297 1.77 -8.60 -12.87
C ALA A 297 2.79 -7.79 -12.07
N GLN A 298 2.35 -6.91 -11.18
CA GLN A 298 3.21 -6.14 -10.28
C GLN A 298 4.01 -7.07 -9.35
N LEU A 299 3.41 -8.15 -8.84
CA LEU A 299 4.13 -9.17 -8.06
C LEU A 299 5.22 -9.86 -8.90
N HIS A 300 4.90 -10.34 -10.11
CA HIS A 300 5.87 -11.04 -10.96
C HIS A 300 7.02 -10.14 -11.42
N MET A 301 6.73 -8.88 -11.78
CA MET A 301 7.77 -7.88 -12.07
C MET A 301 8.68 -7.64 -10.85
N ALA A 302 8.10 -7.49 -9.65
CA ALA A 302 8.89 -7.25 -8.44
C ALA A 302 9.66 -8.49 -7.98
N ALA A 303 9.11 -9.70 -8.15
CA ALA A 303 9.74 -10.97 -7.81
C ALA A 303 11.04 -11.21 -8.61
N GLY A 304 11.06 -10.77 -9.87
CA GLY A 304 12.23 -10.79 -10.74
C GLY A 304 12.45 -12.11 -11.48
N GLY A 305 13.68 -12.31 -11.97
CA GLY A 305 14.07 -13.46 -12.80
C GLY A 305 13.41 -13.46 -14.18
N ASP A 306 13.63 -14.54 -14.95
CA ASP A 306 13.02 -14.74 -16.28
C ASP A 306 11.48 -14.60 -16.22
N SER A 307 10.89 -15.02 -15.10
CA SER A 307 9.47 -14.90 -14.79
C SER A 307 8.88 -13.49 -14.97
N GLY A 308 9.61 -12.42 -14.65
CA GLY A 308 9.09 -11.06 -14.77
C GLY A 308 8.89 -10.62 -16.22
N TRP A 309 9.90 -10.88 -17.08
CA TRP A 309 9.84 -10.55 -18.50
C TRP A 309 8.95 -11.52 -19.29
N GLU A 310 8.98 -12.81 -18.94
CA GLU A 310 8.02 -13.79 -19.45
C GLU A 310 6.57 -13.43 -19.09
N TRP A 311 6.33 -12.82 -17.93
CA TRP A 311 5.00 -12.36 -17.54
C TRP A 311 4.50 -11.24 -18.43
N LEU A 312 5.32 -10.20 -18.62
CA LEU A 312 5.02 -9.08 -19.52
C LEU A 312 4.67 -9.58 -20.93
N ARG A 313 5.40 -10.59 -21.44
CA ARG A 313 5.14 -11.25 -22.73
C ARG A 313 3.81 -12.00 -22.84
N ARG A 314 3.11 -12.27 -21.73
CA ARG A 314 1.78 -12.90 -21.71
C ARG A 314 0.64 -11.87 -21.61
N LEU A 315 0.94 -10.60 -21.34
CA LEU A 315 -0.05 -9.55 -21.21
C LEU A 315 -0.43 -9.01 -22.59
N GLU A 316 -1.72 -9.06 -22.91
CA GLU A 316 -2.26 -8.50 -24.15
C GLU A 316 -2.48 -6.98 -23.98
N LEU A 317 -1.72 -6.16 -24.73
CA LEU A 317 -1.81 -4.71 -24.68
C LEU A 317 -3.25 -4.22 -24.92
N GLY A 318 -4.00 -4.89 -25.80
CA GLY A 318 -5.42 -4.58 -26.06
C GLY A 318 -6.34 -4.80 -24.86
N GLU A 319 -6.07 -5.80 -24.01
CA GLU A 319 -6.84 -5.99 -22.76
C GLU A 319 -6.50 -4.92 -21.72
N LEU A 320 -5.22 -4.56 -21.60
CA LEU A 320 -4.77 -3.49 -20.68
C LEU A 320 -5.35 -2.13 -21.07
N LEU A 321 -5.31 -1.78 -22.36
CA LEU A 321 -5.91 -0.56 -22.91
C LEU A 321 -7.45 -0.63 -22.97
N GLY A 322 -8.05 -1.82 -22.84
CA GLY A 322 -9.49 -2.02 -22.69
C GLY A 322 -10.02 -1.81 -21.27
N LEU A 323 -9.15 -1.64 -20.27
CA LEU A 323 -9.58 -1.30 -18.91
C LEU A 323 -10.12 0.13 -18.89
N GLU A 324 -11.42 0.30 -18.63
CA GLU A 324 -12.04 1.63 -18.50
C GLU A 324 -12.24 2.04 -17.02
N PRO A 325 -12.15 3.35 -16.69
CA PRO A 325 -12.47 3.82 -15.36
C PRO A 325 -13.90 3.50 -14.94
N VAL A 326 -14.05 3.02 -13.71
CA VAL A 326 -15.35 2.66 -13.12
C VAL A 326 -15.90 3.81 -12.27
N ARG A 327 -17.23 3.90 -12.17
CA ARG A 327 -17.89 4.86 -11.27
C ARG A 327 -18.02 4.29 -9.86
N GLY A 328 -17.84 5.12 -8.86
CA GLY A 328 -18.09 4.82 -7.45
C GLY A 328 -18.67 6.02 -6.72
N ASP A 329 -19.26 5.80 -5.55
CA ASP A 329 -19.74 6.84 -4.63
C ASP A 329 -18.94 6.74 -3.32
N PRO A 330 -18.25 7.81 -2.87
CA PRO A 330 -17.50 7.78 -1.61
C PRO A 330 -18.39 7.72 -0.35
N HIS A 331 -19.72 7.82 -0.48
CA HIS A 331 -20.67 7.68 0.63
C HIS A 331 -21.24 6.26 0.78
N ASP A 332 -21.10 5.39 -0.23
CA ASP A 332 -21.65 4.03 -0.21
C ASP A 332 -20.54 2.97 -0.08
N ILE A 333 -20.68 2.10 0.93
CA ILE A 333 -19.71 1.05 1.28
C ILE A 333 -19.43 0.03 0.17
N ARG A 334 -20.35 -0.16 -0.79
CA ARG A 334 -20.20 -1.17 -1.86
C ARG A 334 -19.56 -0.60 -3.12
N THR A 335 -19.78 0.69 -3.39
CA THR A 335 -19.32 1.36 -4.61
C THR A 335 -18.13 2.26 -4.38
N CYS A 336 -17.79 2.63 -3.13
CA CYS A 336 -16.52 3.32 -2.83
C CYS A 336 -15.30 2.48 -3.24
N HIS A 337 -15.40 1.14 -3.20
CA HIS A 337 -14.37 0.21 -3.72
C HIS A 337 -14.00 0.48 -5.18
N ALA A 338 -14.93 0.96 -6.01
CA ALA A 338 -14.65 1.29 -7.41
C ALA A 338 -13.66 2.48 -7.54
N LEU A 339 -13.62 3.37 -6.55
CA LEU A 339 -12.64 4.47 -6.50
C LEU A 339 -11.23 3.92 -6.23
N GLY A 340 -11.10 3.02 -5.26
CA GLY A 340 -9.85 2.29 -5.01
C GLY A 340 -9.41 1.44 -6.21
N LEU A 341 -10.35 0.80 -6.91
CA LEU A 341 -10.07 0.03 -8.13
C LEU A 341 -9.45 0.87 -9.24
N ASN A 342 -9.92 2.12 -9.43
CA ASN A 342 -9.28 3.03 -10.36
C ASN A 342 -7.85 3.36 -9.93
N PHE A 343 -7.60 3.65 -8.66
CA PHE A 343 -6.24 3.91 -8.18
C PHE A 343 -5.34 2.66 -8.29
N SER A 344 -5.81 1.46 -7.96
CA SER A 344 -5.08 0.21 -8.17
C SER A 344 -4.77 -0.05 -9.66
N ARG A 345 -5.70 0.27 -10.56
CA ARG A 345 -5.46 0.20 -12.02
C ARG A 345 -4.42 1.22 -12.47
N ALA A 346 -4.48 2.45 -11.96
CA ALA A 346 -3.50 3.49 -12.26
C ALA A 346 -2.09 3.09 -11.78
N GLU A 347 -1.94 2.59 -10.55
CA GLU A 347 -0.66 2.09 -10.02
C GLU A 347 -0.10 0.97 -10.94
N GLY A 348 -0.89 -0.08 -11.20
CA GLY A 348 -0.43 -1.22 -11.98
C GLY A 348 -0.11 -0.91 -13.44
N LEU A 349 -0.91 -0.07 -14.11
CA LEU A 349 -0.66 0.34 -15.50
C LEU A 349 0.59 1.24 -15.62
N ALA A 350 0.81 2.13 -14.65
CA ALA A 350 2.01 2.96 -14.64
C ALA A 350 3.27 2.13 -14.31
N GLU A 351 3.19 1.17 -13.40
CA GLU A 351 4.32 0.26 -13.16
C GLU A 351 4.63 -0.62 -14.39
N LEU A 352 3.61 -1.12 -15.10
CA LEU A 352 3.82 -1.80 -16.39
C LEU A 352 4.51 -0.90 -17.43
N ALA A 353 4.11 0.37 -17.52
CA ALA A 353 4.72 1.33 -18.46
C ALA A 353 6.23 1.51 -18.23
N THR A 354 6.74 1.39 -16.99
CA THR A 354 8.19 1.49 -16.70
C THR A 354 9.03 0.35 -17.29
N ALA A 355 8.41 -0.80 -17.58
CA ALA A 355 9.08 -2.02 -18.01
C ALA A 355 8.62 -2.52 -19.40
N TRP A 356 7.71 -1.80 -20.05
CA TRP A 356 7.12 -2.22 -21.32
C TRP A 356 8.13 -2.03 -22.47
N PRO A 357 8.39 -3.04 -23.33
CA PRO A 357 9.51 -2.97 -24.28
C PRO A 357 9.40 -1.93 -25.42
N ASP A 358 8.18 -1.54 -25.78
CA ASP A 358 7.92 -0.53 -26.82
C ASP A 358 7.54 0.82 -26.17
N PRO A 359 8.25 1.92 -26.46
CA PRO A 359 8.01 3.20 -25.80
C PRO A 359 6.65 3.81 -26.17
N THR A 360 6.12 3.51 -27.36
CA THR A 360 4.81 4.00 -27.80
C THR A 360 3.70 3.37 -26.95
N ALA A 361 3.71 2.05 -26.83
CA ALA A 361 2.78 1.31 -25.97
C ALA A 361 2.98 1.65 -24.48
N ALA A 362 4.21 1.87 -24.03
CA ALA A 362 4.51 2.34 -22.67
C ALA A 362 3.85 3.70 -22.38
N ALA A 363 3.94 4.66 -23.31
CA ALA A 363 3.25 5.95 -23.20
C ALA A 363 1.72 5.78 -23.17
N MET A 364 1.16 4.90 -24.01
CA MET A 364 -0.29 4.58 -24.00
C MET A 364 -0.75 3.98 -22.67
N LEU A 365 0.05 3.12 -22.05
CA LEU A 365 -0.22 2.56 -20.71
C LEU A 365 -0.19 3.64 -19.63
N LEU A 366 0.76 4.58 -19.67
CA LEU A 366 0.83 5.71 -18.76
C LEU A 366 -0.37 6.67 -18.93
N ASP A 367 -0.78 6.97 -20.15
CA ASP A 367 -1.97 7.81 -20.38
C ASP A 367 -3.25 7.13 -19.89
N LYS A 368 -3.38 5.80 -20.04
CA LYS A 368 -4.47 5.04 -19.42
C LYS A 368 -4.40 5.07 -17.89
N ALA A 369 -3.21 4.94 -17.30
CA ALA A 369 -3.02 5.07 -15.86
C ALA A 369 -3.46 6.45 -15.34
N ARG A 370 -3.07 7.53 -16.03
CA ARG A 370 -3.48 8.90 -15.74
C ARG A 370 -4.99 9.10 -15.84
N ALA A 371 -5.66 8.48 -16.83
CA ALA A 371 -7.12 8.52 -16.96
C ALA A 371 -7.83 7.87 -15.75
N HIS A 372 -7.34 6.73 -15.27
CA HIS A 372 -7.84 6.09 -14.05
C HIS A 372 -7.60 6.95 -12.80
N LEU A 373 -6.39 7.50 -12.63
CA LEU A 373 -6.04 8.39 -11.51
C LEU A 373 -6.96 9.62 -11.46
N ALA A 374 -7.15 10.28 -12.61
CA ALA A 374 -8.00 11.46 -12.75
C ALA A 374 -9.50 11.16 -12.53
N ALA A 375 -9.97 9.95 -12.84
CA ALA A 375 -11.36 9.57 -12.63
C ALA A 375 -11.76 9.46 -11.15
N SER A 376 -10.81 9.21 -10.24
CA SER A 376 -11.09 9.07 -8.81
C SER A 376 -10.47 10.14 -7.90
N ALA A 377 -9.45 10.88 -8.36
CA ALA A 377 -8.85 11.98 -7.62
C ALA A 377 -9.85 13.07 -7.10
N PRO A 378 -10.95 13.43 -7.81
CA PRO A 378 -11.90 14.41 -7.29
C PRO A 378 -12.60 14.00 -5.99
N TYR A 379 -12.72 12.69 -5.73
CA TYR A 379 -13.37 12.12 -4.54
C TYR A 379 -12.45 12.01 -3.33
N LEU A 380 -11.17 12.40 -3.45
CA LEU A 380 -10.28 12.51 -2.29
C LEU A 380 -10.70 13.68 -1.41
N ARG A 381 -10.90 13.43 -0.12
CA ARG A 381 -11.31 14.42 0.90
C ARG A 381 -12.63 15.09 0.51
N SER A 382 -13.58 14.30 -0.02
CA SER A 382 -14.85 14.82 -0.51
C SER A 382 -15.96 14.84 0.55
N GLY A 383 -15.67 14.43 1.79
CA GLY A 383 -16.64 14.28 2.87
C GLY A 383 -17.34 12.91 2.87
N GLY A 384 -17.06 12.07 1.87
CA GLY A 384 -17.56 10.71 1.78
C GLY A 384 -16.67 9.78 2.59
N TRP A 385 -16.96 9.66 3.89
CA TRP A 385 -16.08 8.94 4.80
C TRP A 385 -15.92 7.45 4.45
N MET A 386 -16.86 6.81 3.74
CA MET A 386 -16.68 5.42 3.28
C MET A 386 -15.57 5.26 2.23
N GLY A 387 -15.15 6.35 1.57
CA GLY A 387 -13.93 6.42 0.77
C GLY A 387 -12.77 7.05 1.52
N ASP A 388 -12.98 8.23 2.12
CA ASP A 388 -11.89 9.10 2.62
C ASP A 388 -10.96 8.42 3.63
N HIS A 389 -11.42 7.45 4.42
CA HIS A 389 -10.57 6.77 5.42
C HIS A 389 -9.52 5.79 4.85
N TRP A 390 -9.53 5.52 3.54
CA TRP A 390 -8.61 4.53 2.94
C TRP A 390 -8.13 4.87 1.52
N ILE A 391 -8.98 5.44 0.65
CA ILE A 391 -8.65 5.60 -0.79
C ILE A 391 -7.43 6.49 -1.05
N GLY A 392 -7.12 7.43 -0.14
CA GLY A 392 -5.95 8.31 -0.24
C GLY A 392 -4.62 7.55 -0.31
N THR A 393 -4.55 6.36 0.31
CA THR A 393 -3.32 5.54 0.29
C THR A 393 -3.05 5.01 -1.12
N PHE A 394 -4.08 4.49 -1.78
CA PHE A 394 -4.00 4.03 -3.16
C PHE A 394 -3.78 5.18 -4.14
N ALA A 395 -4.38 6.35 -3.90
CA ALA A 395 -4.20 7.52 -4.74
C ALA A 395 -2.76 8.03 -4.74
N LEU A 396 -2.08 8.04 -3.58
CA LEU A 396 -0.67 8.41 -3.49
C LEU A 396 0.23 7.39 -4.19
N LEU A 397 0.02 6.09 -3.97
CA LEU A 397 0.82 5.05 -4.63
C LEU A 397 0.68 5.10 -6.15
N ALA A 398 -0.55 5.32 -6.65
CA ALA A 398 -0.83 5.49 -8.07
C ALA A 398 -0.19 6.75 -8.66
N LEU A 399 -0.20 7.88 -7.93
CA LEU A 399 0.50 9.09 -8.32
C LEU A 399 2.01 8.87 -8.42
N GLU A 400 2.62 8.27 -7.39
CA GLU A 400 4.06 8.00 -7.39
C GLU A 400 4.47 7.02 -8.50
N ALA A 401 3.62 6.04 -8.84
CA ALA A 401 3.83 5.16 -9.98
C ALA A 401 3.79 5.93 -11.32
N CYS A 402 2.79 6.80 -11.53
CA CYS A 402 2.70 7.67 -12.71
C CYS A 402 3.95 8.57 -12.86
N LEU A 403 4.45 9.13 -11.76
CA LEU A 403 5.66 9.98 -11.78
C LEU A 403 6.93 9.18 -12.11
N ARG A 404 7.05 7.93 -11.60
CA ARG A 404 8.16 7.02 -11.98
C ARG A 404 8.11 6.66 -13.47
N ALA A 405 6.92 6.37 -14.00
CA ALA A 405 6.72 6.04 -15.41
C ALA A 405 7.03 7.22 -16.34
N GLU A 406 6.63 8.44 -15.96
CA GLU A 406 6.95 9.67 -16.69
C GLU A 406 8.46 9.93 -16.72
N ALA A 407 9.15 9.81 -15.57
CA ALA A 407 10.60 9.95 -15.51
C ALA A 407 11.34 8.87 -16.32
N ALA A 408 10.83 7.63 -16.31
CA ALA A 408 11.39 6.54 -17.11
C ALA A 408 11.26 6.83 -18.62
N LEU A 409 10.09 7.25 -19.09
CA LEU A 409 9.85 7.57 -20.51
C LEU A 409 10.62 8.81 -21.00
N GLN A 410 10.93 9.76 -20.12
CA GLN A 410 11.79 10.92 -20.44
C GLN A 410 13.28 10.56 -20.60
N ALA A 411 13.68 9.35 -20.19
CA ALA A 411 15.05 8.87 -20.27
C ALA A 411 15.31 7.96 -21.50
N TRP A 412 14.30 7.72 -22.34
CA TRP A 412 14.39 6.96 -23.60
C TRP A 412 14.60 7.91 -24.79
#